data_AF-A0A413IFR3-F1
#
_entry.id   AF-A0A413IFR3-F1
#
_cell.length_a   1.000
_cell.length_b   1.000
_cell.length_c   1.000
_cell.angle_alpha   90.00
_cell.angle_beta   90.00
_cell.angle_gamma   90.00
#
_symmetry.space_group_name_H-M   'P 1'
#
loop_
_entity.id
_entity.type
_entity.pdbx_description
1 polymer ?
#
loop_
_entity_poly.entity_id
_entity_poly.type
_entity_poly.pdbx_seq_one_letter_code
_entity_poly.pdbx_strand_id
1 'polypeptide(L)'
;MSTDNLSELSMSISQISDERGYWFFRSQGGAYYSDFFKYNFIGIGYNEISIKDLTFADEKTVSTHIKSKLSISGKADKSGYAASQMIRFVHGLKKGDVVIVPDHASRRVVYGIITSDSPYMKSKNSEDKCPFQKRWDVNWTYQEARHRLNPKLFPIFSSRHIITDISKYAPYIDSTISDLYIKDEKVHFVINILTDNPILRNDFDTFCNYTSFFIDDFERYFGGIPDEEQEIKIGLQSRGRVEIISKTFKGILGFGILVNAVVGGNFEVGAWGLDFKMTNPGILKTWDEYRNSSADRQQKIQVFQKVLKKMDVDTIRDVDKLLEFYKANTKEKNDTIQ
;
A
#
# COMPACT_ATOMS: atom_id res chain seq x y z
N MET A 1 28.25 -7.86 1.99
CA MET A 1 27.39 -7.50 3.15
C MET A 1 27.64 -8.55 4.19
N SER A 2 27.86 -8.20 5.46
CA SER A 2 27.59 -9.23 6.48
C SER A 2 26.10 -9.57 6.38
N THR A 3 25.74 -10.79 6.72
CA THR A 3 24.34 -11.24 6.91
C THR A 3 23.48 -10.24 7.69
N ASP A 4 24.11 -9.36 8.46
CA ASP A 4 23.49 -8.41 9.37
C ASP A 4 22.79 -7.25 8.64
N ASN A 5 23.36 -6.69 7.57
CA ASN A 5 22.77 -5.51 6.89
C ASN A 5 21.42 -5.80 6.20
N LEU A 6 21.26 -7.00 5.61
CA LEU A 6 19.98 -7.42 5.03
C LEU A 6 18.96 -7.82 6.09
N SER A 7 19.45 -8.33 7.22
CA SER A 7 18.60 -8.62 8.38
C SER A 7 18.13 -7.34 9.07
N GLU A 8 18.92 -6.27 9.07
CA GLU A 8 18.48 -4.93 9.51
C GLU A 8 17.45 -4.32 8.54
N LEU A 9 17.69 -4.43 7.23
CA LEU A 9 16.73 -3.97 6.21
C LEU A 9 15.39 -4.69 6.32
N SER A 10 15.39 -5.99 6.62
CA SER A 10 14.15 -6.75 6.76
C SER A 10 13.32 -6.38 7.97
N MET A 11 13.96 -5.96 9.07
CA MET A 11 13.25 -5.42 10.23
C MET A 11 12.52 -4.11 9.91
N SER A 12 12.87 -3.44 8.81
CA SER A 12 12.25 -2.20 8.35
C SER A 12 11.08 -2.43 7.38
N ILE A 13 10.82 -3.67 6.94
CA ILE A 13 9.68 -3.99 6.07
C ILE A 13 8.38 -3.66 6.82
N SER A 14 7.45 -3.00 6.11
CA SER A 14 6.19 -2.56 6.69
C SER A 14 5.37 -3.74 7.21
N GLN A 15 5.04 -3.72 8.50
CA GLN A 15 4.13 -4.67 9.15
C GLN A 15 2.70 -4.18 8.99
N ILE A 16 1.85 -4.96 8.35
CA ILE A 16 0.41 -4.71 8.26
C ILE A 16 -0.26 -5.55 9.34
N SER A 17 -0.92 -4.89 10.30
CA SER A 17 -1.69 -5.57 11.34
C SER A 17 -2.86 -6.36 10.73
N ASP A 18 -3.05 -7.58 11.22
CA ASP A 18 -4.18 -8.44 10.83
C ASP A 18 -5.53 -7.88 11.34
N GLU A 19 -5.48 -6.98 12.33
CA GLU A 19 -6.66 -6.27 12.84
C GLU A 19 -6.97 -4.96 12.11
N ARG A 20 -6.19 -4.59 11.08
CA ARG A 20 -6.42 -3.36 10.30
C ARG A 20 -7.81 -3.39 9.68
N GLY A 21 -8.61 -2.36 9.93
CA GLY A 21 -9.89 -2.14 9.26
C GLY A 21 -9.72 -1.46 7.90
N TYR A 22 -10.63 -1.75 6.97
CA TYR A 22 -10.65 -1.12 5.64
C TYR A 22 -12.03 -0.52 5.37
N TRP A 23 -12.04 0.73 4.93
CA TRP A 23 -13.26 1.52 4.86
C TRP A 23 -13.41 2.20 3.50
N PHE A 24 -14.57 2.06 2.87
CA PHE A 24 -14.95 2.90 1.73
C PHE A 24 -15.72 4.11 2.25
N PHE A 25 -15.24 5.31 1.94
CA PHE A 25 -15.78 6.55 2.49
C PHE A 25 -16.16 7.53 1.39
N ARG A 26 -17.42 7.97 1.36
CA ARG A 26 -17.94 8.90 0.35
C ARG A 26 -17.90 10.34 0.85
N SER A 27 -17.29 11.22 0.06
CA SER A 27 -17.22 12.66 0.29
C SER A 27 -18.44 13.42 -0.27
N GLN A 28 -19.65 12.90 -0.05
CA GLN A 28 -20.92 13.43 -0.59
C GLN A 28 -20.91 13.55 -2.12
N GLY A 29 -20.84 12.40 -2.81
CA GLY A 29 -20.81 12.36 -4.27
C GLY A 29 -19.51 12.89 -4.89
N GLY A 30 -18.46 13.06 -4.09
CA GLY A 30 -17.17 13.62 -4.52
C GLY A 30 -17.01 15.11 -4.22
N ALA A 31 -18.05 15.79 -3.72
CA ALA A 31 -18.05 17.24 -3.50
C ALA A 31 -16.90 17.71 -2.58
N TYR A 32 -16.56 16.92 -1.56
CA TYR A 32 -15.50 17.26 -0.60
C TYR A 32 -14.22 16.43 -0.77
N TYR A 33 -14.10 15.70 -1.88
CA TYR A 33 -12.91 14.89 -2.16
C TYR A 33 -11.63 15.73 -2.13
N SER A 34 -11.64 16.89 -2.80
CA SER A 34 -10.47 17.77 -2.89
C SER A 34 -10.06 18.34 -1.52
N ASP A 35 -11.03 18.69 -0.67
CA ASP A 35 -10.74 19.19 0.68
C ASP A 35 -10.18 18.07 1.56
N PHE A 36 -10.76 16.88 1.53
CA PHE A 36 -10.24 15.72 2.26
C PHE A 36 -8.80 15.40 1.87
N PHE A 37 -8.53 15.39 0.56
CA PHE A 37 -7.21 15.10 0.02
C PHE A 37 -6.19 16.19 0.38
N LYS A 38 -6.51 17.46 0.14
CA LYS A 38 -5.59 18.59 0.36
C LYS A 38 -5.27 18.82 1.84
N TYR A 39 -6.25 18.63 2.72
CA TYR A 39 -6.13 18.95 4.14
C TYR A 39 -6.03 17.71 5.04
N ASN A 40 -5.76 16.53 4.46
CA ASN A 40 -5.42 15.29 5.20
C ASN A 40 -6.47 14.86 6.23
N PHE A 41 -7.75 14.87 5.85
CA PHE A 41 -8.82 14.41 6.75
C PHE A 41 -9.96 13.70 6.00
N ILE A 42 -10.76 12.93 6.74
CA ILE A 42 -12.13 12.58 6.33
C ILE A 42 -13.11 13.17 7.34
N GLY A 43 -14.29 13.58 6.86
CA GLY A 43 -15.31 14.19 7.72
C GLY A 43 -16.71 13.69 7.43
N ILE A 44 -17.56 13.68 8.45
CA ILE A 44 -18.98 13.36 8.32
C ILE A 44 -19.86 14.53 8.79
N GLY A 45 -20.97 14.76 8.08
CA GLY A 45 -21.95 15.80 8.37
C GLY A 45 -22.80 15.53 9.62
N TYR A 46 -24.07 15.94 9.60
CA TYR A 46 -24.96 15.95 10.77
C TYR A 46 -24.34 16.73 11.93
N ASN A 47 -23.96 17.99 11.66
CA ASN A 47 -23.22 18.84 12.58
C ASN A 47 -24.00 19.17 13.87
N GLU A 48 -25.33 19.01 13.86
CA GLU A 48 -26.18 19.07 15.04
C GLU A 48 -25.87 17.98 16.08
N ILE A 49 -25.17 16.91 15.68
CA ILE A 49 -24.68 15.85 16.55
C ILE A 49 -23.18 16.03 16.77
N SER A 50 -22.78 16.24 18.01
CA SER A 50 -21.38 16.32 18.43
C SER A 50 -20.78 14.92 18.68
N ILE A 51 -19.46 14.82 18.81
CA ILE A 51 -18.82 13.55 19.21
C ILE A 51 -19.28 13.11 20.62
N LYS A 52 -19.52 14.08 21.53
CA LYS A 52 -20.03 13.78 22.88
C LYS A 52 -21.39 13.08 22.86
N ASP A 53 -22.23 13.39 21.87
CA ASP A 53 -23.52 12.74 21.64
C ASP A 53 -23.38 11.31 21.10
N LEU A 54 -22.17 10.88 20.77
CA LEU A 54 -21.89 9.56 20.22
C LEU A 54 -21.16 8.68 21.24
N THR A 55 -20.50 9.26 22.24
CA THR A 55 -19.62 8.52 23.18
C THR A 55 -20.17 8.38 24.59
N PHE A 56 -21.45 8.71 24.83
CA PHE A 56 -22.01 8.81 26.18
C PHE A 56 -22.62 7.51 26.74
N ALA A 57 -22.92 6.53 25.90
CA ALA A 57 -23.61 5.29 26.27
C ALA A 57 -23.38 4.18 25.22
N ASP A 58 -24.05 3.04 25.41
CA ASP A 58 -24.07 1.95 24.43
C ASP A 58 -24.71 2.37 23.09
N GLU A 59 -24.46 1.57 22.05
CA GLU A 59 -24.88 1.87 20.68
C GLU A 59 -26.40 2.08 20.54
N LYS A 60 -27.23 1.30 21.26
CA LYS A 60 -28.69 1.39 21.15
C LYS A 60 -29.19 2.69 21.77
N THR A 61 -28.62 3.07 22.90
CA THR A 61 -28.91 4.34 23.57
C THR A 61 -28.45 5.53 22.73
N VAL A 62 -27.23 5.49 22.18
CA VAL A 62 -26.70 6.49 21.26
C VAL A 62 -27.58 6.64 20.02
N SER A 63 -27.98 5.52 19.40
CA SER A 63 -28.86 5.51 18.23
C SER A 63 -30.21 6.17 18.52
N THR A 64 -30.80 5.89 19.68
CA THR A 64 -32.08 6.47 20.09
C THR A 64 -31.96 7.98 20.33
N HIS A 65 -30.89 8.42 20.98
CA HIS A 65 -30.60 9.83 21.24
C HIS A 65 -30.35 10.62 19.95
N ILE A 66 -29.60 10.06 19.01
CA ILE A 66 -29.41 10.68 17.69
C ILE A 66 -30.75 10.84 16.98
N LYS A 67 -31.57 9.79 16.96
CA LYS A 67 -32.86 9.84 16.27
C LYS A 67 -33.76 10.93 16.83
N SER A 68 -33.83 11.09 18.15
CA SER A 68 -34.63 12.15 18.76
C SER A 68 -34.09 13.55 18.40
N LYS A 69 -32.78 13.78 18.47
CA LYS A 69 -32.16 15.06 18.07
C LYS A 69 -32.39 15.39 16.59
N LEU A 70 -32.30 14.41 15.70
CA LEU A 70 -32.54 14.61 14.26
C LEU A 70 -34.01 14.85 13.94
N SER A 71 -34.94 14.29 14.72
CA SER A 71 -36.37 14.60 14.57
C SER A 71 -36.67 16.06 14.92
N ILE A 72 -36.05 16.58 15.99
CA ILE A 72 -36.19 17.99 16.40
C ILE A 72 -35.62 18.94 15.34
N SER A 73 -34.56 18.55 14.63
CA SER A 73 -33.96 19.35 13.55
C SER A 73 -34.65 19.20 12.19
N GLY A 74 -35.80 18.53 12.12
CA GLY A 74 -36.58 18.36 10.88
C GLY A 74 -36.01 17.32 9.91
N LYS A 75 -35.15 16.40 10.38
CA LYS A 75 -34.51 15.34 9.56
C LYS A 75 -34.95 13.92 9.97
N ALA A 76 -36.18 13.77 10.44
CA ALA A 76 -36.71 12.51 11.01
C ALA A 76 -36.62 11.31 10.05
N ASP A 77 -36.94 11.52 8.76
CA ASP A 77 -37.09 10.45 7.75
C ASP A 77 -35.81 9.66 7.46
N LYS A 78 -34.63 10.18 7.80
CA LYS A 78 -33.33 9.53 7.57
C LYS A 78 -32.53 9.30 8.85
N SER A 79 -33.17 9.49 10.01
CA SER A 79 -32.54 9.48 11.33
C SER A 79 -31.84 8.16 11.66
N GLY A 80 -32.43 7.01 11.31
CA GLY A 80 -31.83 5.69 11.53
C GLY A 80 -30.58 5.44 10.68
N TYR A 81 -30.63 5.81 9.39
CA TYR A 81 -29.47 5.75 8.52
C TYR A 81 -28.35 6.66 9.05
N ALA A 82 -28.68 7.92 9.35
CA ALA A 82 -27.72 8.89 9.87
C ALA A 82 -27.03 8.39 11.16
N ALA A 83 -27.81 7.86 12.11
CA ALA A 83 -27.29 7.28 13.34
C ALA A 83 -26.27 6.16 13.05
N SER A 84 -26.64 5.18 12.23
CA SER A 84 -25.74 4.07 11.87
C SER A 84 -24.44 4.54 11.22
N GLN A 85 -24.50 5.54 10.34
CA GLN A 85 -23.30 6.08 9.68
C GLN A 85 -22.38 6.82 10.67
N MET A 86 -22.96 7.61 11.58
CA MET A 86 -22.17 8.34 12.60
C MET A 86 -21.55 7.41 13.63
N ILE A 87 -22.27 6.38 14.07
CA ILE A 87 -21.77 5.36 14.99
C ILE A 87 -20.58 4.64 14.37
N ARG A 88 -20.70 4.17 13.12
CA ARG A 88 -19.55 3.55 12.39
C ARG A 88 -18.38 4.51 12.25
N PHE A 89 -18.64 5.79 11.96
CA PHE A 89 -17.58 6.78 11.81
C PHE A 89 -16.82 7.06 13.12
N VAL A 90 -17.50 7.08 14.27
CA VAL A 90 -16.87 7.41 15.56
C VAL A 90 -16.30 6.19 16.27
N HIS A 91 -17.01 5.06 16.23
CA HIS A 91 -16.66 3.85 16.99
C HIS A 91 -16.06 2.74 16.13
N GLY A 92 -16.26 2.77 14.81
CA GLY A 92 -15.75 1.75 13.91
C GLY A 92 -14.32 2.00 13.44
N LEU A 93 -13.99 3.26 13.12
CA LEU A 93 -12.65 3.65 12.67
C LEU A 93 -11.66 3.65 13.83
N LYS A 94 -10.43 3.21 13.55
CA LYS A 94 -9.28 3.34 14.46
C LYS A 94 -8.01 3.75 13.73
N LYS A 95 -7.03 4.23 14.48
CA LYS A 95 -5.68 4.51 13.96
C LYS A 95 -5.10 3.27 13.28
N GLY A 96 -4.46 3.48 12.13
CA GLY A 96 -3.88 2.42 11.31
C GLY A 96 -4.86 1.79 10.30
N ASP A 97 -6.16 2.08 10.38
CA ASP A 97 -7.14 1.67 9.37
C ASP A 97 -6.88 2.36 8.03
N VAL A 98 -7.26 1.68 6.95
CA VAL A 98 -7.19 2.23 5.59
C VAL A 98 -8.57 2.75 5.17
N VAL A 99 -8.61 3.98 4.65
CA VAL A 99 -9.80 4.57 4.04
C VAL A 99 -9.58 4.81 2.55
N ILE A 100 -10.58 4.43 1.76
CA ILE A 100 -10.65 4.66 0.31
C ILE A 100 -11.72 5.71 0.03
N VAL A 101 -11.32 6.82 -0.58
CA VAL A 101 -12.25 7.91 -0.95
C VAL A 101 -12.29 8.07 -2.46
N PRO A 102 -13.46 7.91 -3.12
CA PRO A 102 -13.62 8.21 -4.54
C PRO A 102 -13.80 9.70 -4.80
N ASP A 103 -13.33 10.15 -5.96
CA ASP A 103 -13.65 11.48 -6.49
C ASP A 103 -15.06 11.53 -7.10
N HIS A 104 -15.42 12.67 -7.70
CA HIS A 104 -16.69 12.83 -8.39
C HIS A 104 -16.84 11.80 -9.54
N ALA A 105 -17.99 11.15 -9.59
CA ALA A 105 -18.27 10.01 -10.48
C ALA A 105 -17.33 8.79 -10.30
N SER A 106 -16.55 8.75 -9.22
CA SER A 106 -15.61 7.66 -8.91
C SER A 106 -14.65 7.35 -10.06
N ARG A 107 -14.12 8.38 -10.73
CA ARG A 107 -13.12 8.19 -11.81
C ARG A 107 -11.77 7.82 -11.23
N ARG A 108 -11.46 8.34 -10.05
CA ARG A 108 -10.24 8.07 -9.28
C ARG A 108 -10.60 7.81 -7.82
N VAL A 109 -9.67 7.17 -7.12
CA VAL A 109 -9.73 6.95 -5.68
C VAL A 109 -8.41 7.36 -5.04
N VAL A 110 -8.48 7.81 -3.79
CA VAL A 110 -7.30 7.92 -2.91
C VAL A 110 -7.43 6.92 -1.77
N TYR A 111 -6.30 6.37 -1.37
CA TYR A 111 -6.13 5.50 -0.23
C TYR A 111 -5.34 6.27 0.82
N GLY A 112 -5.81 6.22 2.07
CA GLY A 112 -5.12 6.87 3.17
C GLY A 112 -5.20 6.05 4.45
N ILE A 113 -4.24 6.27 5.33
CA ILE A 113 -4.14 5.61 6.63
C ILE A 113 -4.61 6.59 7.70
N ILE A 114 -5.51 6.15 8.57
CA ILE A 114 -5.98 6.95 9.72
C ILE A 114 -4.81 7.14 10.70
N THR A 115 -4.51 8.39 11.05
CA THR A 115 -3.34 8.73 11.89
C THR A 115 -3.70 9.20 13.29
N SER A 116 -4.86 9.82 13.48
CA SER A 116 -5.32 10.28 14.80
C SER A 116 -5.81 9.10 15.65
N ASP A 117 -5.61 9.17 16.97
CA ASP A 117 -6.05 8.12 17.91
C ASP A 117 -7.57 8.15 18.17
N SER A 118 -8.23 9.28 17.90
CA SER A 118 -9.67 9.47 18.08
C SER A 118 -10.23 10.50 17.09
N PRO A 119 -11.54 10.55 16.85
CA PRO A 119 -12.13 11.60 16.04
C PRO A 119 -12.16 12.92 16.81
N TYR A 120 -12.10 14.04 16.08
CA TYR A 120 -12.12 15.38 16.65
C TYR A 120 -13.13 16.31 15.97
N MET A 121 -13.35 17.46 16.60
CA MET A 121 -14.20 18.53 16.05
C MET A 121 -13.35 19.55 15.30
N LYS A 122 -13.74 19.88 14.06
CA LYS A 122 -13.14 20.90 13.19
C LYS A 122 -12.88 22.19 13.95
N SER A 123 -11.67 22.74 13.84
CA SER A 123 -11.32 24.06 14.37
C SER A 123 -12.02 25.18 13.58
N LYS A 124 -12.39 26.27 14.28
CA LYS A 124 -13.00 27.45 13.64
C LYS A 124 -12.08 28.14 12.63
N ASN A 125 -10.76 28.02 12.79
CA ASN A 125 -9.75 28.67 11.94
C ASN A 125 -9.34 27.82 10.72
N SER A 126 -10.08 26.77 10.42
CA SER A 126 -9.75 25.85 9.34
C SER A 126 -10.07 26.45 7.97
N GLU A 127 -9.11 26.36 7.04
CA GLU A 127 -9.16 26.99 5.72
C GLU A 127 -9.99 26.21 4.68
N ASP A 128 -10.38 24.97 4.97
CA ASP A 128 -11.16 24.14 4.04
C ASP A 128 -12.64 24.55 3.98
N LYS A 129 -13.26 24.29 2.82
CA LYS A 129 -14.66 24.63 2.54
C LYS A 129 -15.64 23.57 3.03
N CYS A 130 -15.15 22.42 3.48
CA CYS A 130 -15.97 21.32 3.94
C CYS A 130 -16.65 21.67 5.28
N PRO A 131 -17.99 21.66 5.34
CA PRO A 131 -18.72 22.05 6.54
C PRO A 131 -18.68 20.97 7.63
N PHE A 132 -18.15 19.78 7.35
CA PHE A 132 -18.21 18.65 8.26
C PHE A 132 -17.34 18.86 9.49
N GLN A 133 -17.98 18.84 10.64
CA GLN A 133 -17.32 19.13 11.91
C GLN A 133 -16.61 17.92 12.51
N LYS A 134 -17.16 16.71 12.38
CA LYS A 134 -16.55 15.50 12.95
C LYS A 134 -15.52 14.94 11.98
N ARG A 135 -14.26 14.77 12.41
CA ARG A 135 -13.13 14.45 11.54
C ARG A 135 -12.19 13.39 12.10
N TRP A 136 -11.52 12.68 11.18
CA TRP A 136 -10.33 11.87 11.43
C TRP A 136 -9.19 12.40 10.57
N ASP A 137 -7.97 12.40 11.12
CA ASP A 137 -6.77 12.72 10.33
C ASP A 137 -6.35 11.51 9.50
N VAL A 138 -5.94 11.78 8.28
CA VAL A 138 -5.58 10.76 7.28
C VAL A 138 -4.28 11.16 6.60
N ASN A 139 -3.34 10.23 6.55
CA ASN A 139 -2.19 10.33 5.65
C ASN A 139 -2.52 9.64 4.33
N TRP A 140 -2.65 10.39 3.23
CA TRP A 140 -2.92 9.83 1.91
C TRP A 140 -1.64 9.22 1.32
N THR A 141 -1.66 7.91 1.04
CA THR A 141 -0.46 7.15 0.65
C THR A 141 -0.47 6.72 -0.82
N TYR A 142 -1.65 6.66 -1.45
CA TYR A 142 -1.76 6.18 -2.82
C TYR A 142 -2.99 6.75 -3.54
N GLN A 143 -2.89 6.95 -4.86
CA GLN A 143 -3.99 7.38 -5.73
C GLN A 143 -3.99 6.55 -6.99
N GLU A 144 -5.18 6.15 -7.47
CA GLU A 144 -5.29 5.37 -8.70
C GLU A 144 -6.60 5.65 -9.45
N ALA A 145 -6.56 5.48 -10.76
CA ALA A 145 -7.74 5.52 -11.61
C ALA A 145 -8.60 4.27 -11.40
N ARG A 146 -9.92 4.43 -11.35
CA ARG A 146 -10.85 3.32 -11.07
C ARG A 146 -10.67 2.13 -12.02
N HIS A 147 -10.38 2.39 -13.30
CA HIS A 147 -10.20 1.34 -14.31
C HIS A 147 -8.92 0.51 -14.12
N ARG A 148 -7.97 0.98 -13.31
CA ARG A 148 -6.70 0.27 -13.00
C ARG A 148 -6.76 -0.49 -11.68
N LEU A 149 -7.86 -0.37 -10.92
CA LEU A 149 -8.06 -1.12 -9.69
C LEU A 149 -8.29 -2.60 -9.99
N ASN A 150 -7.96 -3.45 -9.01
CA ASN A 150 -8.35 -4.85 -9.06
C ASN A 150 -9.88 -4.97 -9.26
N PRO A 151 -10.36 -5.71 -10.27
CA PRO A 151 -11.80 -5.84 -10.54
C PRO A 151 -12.63 -6.33 -9.35
N LYS A 152 -12.02 -7.08 -8.41
CA LYS A 152 -12.65 -7.51 -7.16
C LYS A 152 -13.07 -6.33 -6.27
N LEU A 153 -12.48 -5.15 -6.44
CA LEU A 153 -12.86 -3.93 -5.72
C LEU A 153 -14.06 -3.21 -6.36
N PHE A 154 -14.45 -3.52 -7.60
CA PHE A 154 -15.52 -2.80 -8.28
C PHE A 154 -16.88 -2.80 -7.55
N PRO A 155 -17.28 -3.87 -6.82
CA PRO A 155 -18.52 -3.86 -6.05
C PRO A 155 -18.59 -2.77 -4.97
N ILE A 156 -17.47 -2.31 -4.40
CA ILE A 156 -17.50 -1.30 -3.32
C ILE A 156 -18.14 0.03 -3.77
N PHE A 157 -17.99 0.38 -5.05
CA PHE A 157 -18.54 1.59 -5.64
C PHE A 157 -20.06 1.59 -5.77
N SER A 158 -20.71 0.43 -5.61
CA SER A 158 -22.17 0.32 -5.58
C SER A 158 -22.78 0.74 -4.23
N SER A 159 -21.97 0.80 -3.17
CA SER A 159 -22.44 1.18 -1.83
C SER A 159 -23.03 2.60 -1.83
N ARG A 160 -24.22 2.78 -1.23
CA ARG A 160 -24.85 4.11 -1.03
C ARG A 160 -24.61 4.67 0.37
N HIS A 161 -23.80 3.99 1.17
CA HIS A 161 -23.46 4.43 2.53
C HIS A 161 -22.35 5.49 2.50
N ILE A 162 -22.33 6.38 3.51
CA ILE A 162 -21.26 7.34 3.73
C ILE A 162 -19.97 6.58 4.07
N ILE A 163 -20.08 5.61 4.97
CA ILE A 163 -18.98 4.74 5.42
C ILE A 163 -19.40 3.27 5.32
N THR A 164 -18.57 2.47 4.65
CA THR A 164 -18.80 1.03 4.45
C THR A 164 -17.56 0.27 4.88
N ASP A 165 -17.73 -0.73 5.73
CA ASP A 165 -16.69 -1.71 6.01
C ASP A 165 -16.46 -2.57 4.75
N ILE A 166 -15.21 -2.56 4.28
CA ILE A 166 -14.74 -3.29 3.11
C ILE A 166 -13.55 -4.20 3.47
N SER A 167 -13.38 -4.55 4.74
CA SER A 167 -12.25 -5.36 5.24
C SER A 167 -12.16 -6.74 4.57
N LYS A 168 -13.29 -7.28 4.08
CA LYS A 168 -13.30 -8.49 3.23
C LYS A 168 -12.50 -8.37 1.93
N TYR A 169 -12.12 -7.16 1.51
CA TYR A 169 -11.31 -6.91 0.33
C TYR A 169 -9.84 -6.61 0.67
N ALA A 170 -9.42 -6.75 1.95
CA ALA A 170 -8.09 -6.39 2.43
C ALA A 170 -6.94 -6.88 1.53
N PRO A 171 -6.87 -8.15 1.09
CA PRO A 171 -5.75 -8.62 0.27
C PRO A 171 -5.58 -7.86 -1.05
N TYR A 172 -6.69 -7.40 -1.64
CA TYR A 172 -6.67 -6.63 -2.89
C TYR A 172 -6.33 -5.15 -2.66
N ILE A 173 -6.57 -4.64 -1.45
CA ILE A 173 -6.26 -3.26 -1.07
C ILE A 173 -4.78 -3.16 -0.69
N ASP A 174 -4.29 -4.08 0.15
CA ASP A 174 -2.90 -4.14 0.60
C ASP A 174 -1.94 -4.22 -0.60
N SER A 175 -2.17 -5.20 -1.49
CA SER A 175 -1.41 -5.36 -2.75
C SER A 175 -1.59 -4.22 -3.76
N THR A 176 -2.49 -3.26 -3.50
CA THR A 176 -2.61 -2.04 -4.32
C THR A 176 -1.74 -0.92 -3.79
N ILE A 177 -1.68 -0.76 -2.48
CA ILE A 177 -1.03 0.38 -1.82
C ILE A 177 0.41 0.08 -1.39
N SER A 178 0.80 -1.19 -1.37
CA SER A 178 2.14 -1.65 -1.01
C SER A 178 2.61 -2.77 -1.94
N ASP A 179 3.89 -2.71 -2.31
CA ASP A 179 4.55 -3.72 -3.15
C ASP A 179 5.48 -4.65 -2.33
N LEU A 180 5.74 -4.32 -1.06
CA LEU A 180 6.48 -5.18 -0.13
C LEU A 180 6.01 -4.93 1.32
N TYR A 181 5.39 -5.93 1.93
CA TYR A 181 4.91 -5.87 3.31
C TYR A 181 4.91 -7.25 3.98
N ILE A 182 4.76 -7.26 5.31
CA ILE A 182 4.56 -8.48 6.10
C ILE A 182 3.15 -8.46 6.68
N LYS A 183 2.45 -9.59 6.56
CA LYS A 183 1.09 -9.82 7.09
C LYS A 183 0.87 -11.32 7.30
N ASP A 184 0.12 -11.72 8.32
CA ASP A 184 -0.07 -13.14 8.65
C ASP A 184 1.26 -13.92 8.74
N GLU A 185 2.30 -13.28 9.30
CA GLU A 185 3.69 -13.78 9.40
C GLU A 185 4.38 -14.12 8.07
N LYS A 186 3.79 -13.75 6.93
CA LYS A 186 4.33 -13.95 5.59
C LYS A 186 4.72 -12.63 4.95
N VAL A 187 5.77 -12.67 4.13
CA VAL A 187 6.17 -11.58 3.26
C VAL A 187 5.33 -11.63 2.00
N HIS A 188 4.72 -10.51 1.65
CA HIS A 188 3.99 -10.30 0.41
C HIS A 188 4.81 -9.37 -0.49
N PHE A 189 5.07 -9.80 -1.71
CA PHE A 189 5.85 -9.07 -2.71
C PHE A 189 5.06 -8.94 -4.01
N VAL A 190 4.78 -7.70 -4.43
CA VAL A 190 3.90 -7.42 -5.58
C VAL A 190 4.70 -6.84 -6.73
N ILE A 191 4.57 -7.45 -7.90
CA ILE A 191 5.16 -7.00 -9.16
C ILE A 191 4.04 -6.44 -10.03
N ASN A 192 4.15 -5.16 -10.37
CA ASN A 192 3.22 -4.47 -11.25
C ASN A 192 3.66 -4.63 -12.71
N ILE A 193 2.79 -5.17 -13.57
CA ILE A 193 3.01 -5.33 -15.01
C ILE A 193 2.12 -4.32 -15.73
N LEU A 194 2.75 -3.33 -16.36
CA LEU A 194 2.09 -2.14 -16.89
C LEU A 194 1.79 -2.20 -18.39
N THR A 195 2.22 -3.26 -19.08
CA THR A 195 1.98 -3.41 -20.51
C THR A 195 0.49 -3.57 -20.82
N ASP A 196 0.03 -2.85 -21.84
CA ASP A 196 -1.30 -3.02 -22.45
C ASP A 196 -1.27 -4.07 -23.58
N ASN A 197 -0.08 -4.55 -23.96
CA ASN A 197 0.08 -5.58 -24.99
C ASN A 197 -0.09 -6.99 -24.41
N PRO A 198 -0.44 -7.99 -25.25
CA PRO A 198 -0.40 -9.39 -24.84
C PRO A 198 1.00 -9.81 -24.38
N ILE A 199 1.06 -10.49 -23.24
CA ILE A 199 2.30 -11.09 -22.74
C ILE A 199 2.52 -12.40 -23.49
N LEU A 200 3.67 -12.53 -24.17
CA LEU A 200 4.01 -13.76 -24.89
C LEU A 200 4.27 -14.90 -23.90
N ARG A 201 3.79 -16.12 -24.22
CA ARG A 201 3.97 -17.31 -23.38
C ARG A 201 5.42 -17.53 -22.94
N ASN A 202 6.36 -17.43 -23.89
CA ASN A 202 7.78 -17.65 -23.58
C ASN A 202 8.36 -16.58 -22.65
N ASP A 203 7.91 -15.33 -22.77
CA ASP A 203 8.33 -14.26 -21.87
C ASP A 203 7.74 -14.50 -20.46
N PHE A 204 6.47 -14.94 -20.37
CA PHE A 204 5.85 -15.33 -19.10
C PHE A 204 6.52 -16.56 -18.44
N ASP A 205 6.80 -17.62 -19.20
CA ASP A 205 7.53 -18.80 -18.70
C ASP A 205 8.90 -18.39 -18.15
N THR A 206 9.63 -17.54 -18.89
CA THR A 206 10.93 -17.03 -18.46
C THR A 206 10.81 -16.17 -17.19
N PHE A 207 9.79 -15.32 -17.12
CA PHE A 207 9.49 -14.52 -15.94
C PHE A 207 9.28 -15.40 -14.71
N CYS A 208 8.43 -16.42 -14.79
CA CYS A 208 8.16 -17.33 -13.69
C CYS A 208 9.41 -18.11 -13.27
N ASN A 209 10.12 -18.72 -14.23
CA ASN A 209 11.30 -19.54 -13.96
C ASN A 209 12.42 -18.74 -13.30
N TYR A 210 12.67 -17.52 -13.79
CA TYR A 210 13.73 -16.68 -13.24
C TYR A 210 13.35 -15.99 -11.94
N THR A 211 12.08 -15.65 -11.75
CA THR A 211 11.57 -15.19 -10.45
C THR A 211 11.85 -16.24 -9.38
N SER A 212 11.44 -17.50 -9.61
CA SER A 212 11.71 -18.60 -8.69
C SER A 212 13.22 -18.83 -8.50
N PHE A 213 13.99 -18.89 -9.58
CA PHE A 213 15.44 -19.08 -9.51
C PHE A 213 16.13 -18.01 -8.66
N PHE A 214 15.84 -16.73 -8.89
CA PHE A 214 16.53 -15.64 -8.20
C PHE A 214 16.14 -15.54 -6.73
N ILE A 215 14.86 -15.71 -6.39
CA ILE A 215 14.43 -15.71 -4.99
C ILE A 215 15.19 -16.79 -4.20
N ASP A 216 15.21 -18.01 -4.72
CA ASP A 216 15.94 -19.14 -4.14
C ASP A 216 17.45 -18.91 -4.06
N ASP A 217 18.05 -18.40 -5.14
CA ASP A 217 19.49 -18.16 -5.22
C ASP A 217 19.92 -17.06 -4.25
N PHE A 218 19.12 -16.00 -4.09
CA PHE A 218 19.36 -14.98 -3.06
C PHE A 218 19.20 -15.52 -1.65
N GLU A 219 18.16 -16.31 -1.38
CA GLU A 219 17.95 -16.91 -0.05
C GLU A 219 19.16 -17.75 0.35
N ARG A 220 19.63 -18.64 -0.54
CA ARG A 220 20.84 -19.46 -0.33
C ARG A 220 22.09 -18.60 -0.18
N TYR A 221 22.26 -17.59 -1.02
CA TYR A 221 23.42 -16.69 -0.96
C TYR A 221 23.53 -15.95 0.39
N PHE A 222 22.39 -15.60 1.00
CA PHE A 222 22.33 -14.98 2.33
C PHE A 222 22.20 -15.97 3.49
N GLY A 223 22.53 -17.25 3.25
CA GLY A 223 22.59 -18.31 4.25
C GLY A 223 21.23 -18.77 4.76
N GLY A 224 20.15 -18.46 4.05
CA GLY A 224 18.79 -18.93 4.31
C GLY A 224 18.49 -20.26 3.62
N ILE A 225 17.31 -20.80 3.93
CA ILE A 225 16.75 -21.99 3.29
C ILE A 225 15.55 -21.51 2.46
N PRO A 226 15.50 -21.77 1.15
CA PRO A 226 14.35 -21.43 0.32
C PRO A 226 13.05 -22.00 0.86
N ASP A 227 11.98 -21.21 0.75
CA ASP A 227 10.64 -21.60 1.14
C ASP A 227 9.98 -22.46 0.06
N GLU A 228 9.82 -23.75 0.34
CA GLU A 228 9.20 -24.71 -0.60
C GLU A 228 7.67 -24.52 -0.72
N GLU A 229 7.04 -23.76 0.18
CA GLU A 229 5.58 -23.54 0.21
C GLU A 229 5.18 -22.13 -0.29
N GLN A 230 6.01 -21.51 -1.15
CA GLN A 230 5.71 -20.21 -1.74
C GLN A 230 4.38 -20.22 -2.52
N GLU A 231 3.54 -19.22 -2.27
CA GLU A 231 2.30 -19.01 -3.01
C GLU A 231 2.50 -17.92 -4.07
N ILE A 232 1.88 -18.10 -5.23
CA ILE A 232 1.81 -17.06 -6.27
C ILE A 232 0.34 -16.77 -6.62
N LYS A 233 -0.03 -15.50 -6.58
CA LYS A 233 -1.32 -15.01 -7.04
C LYS A 233 -1.12 -14.18 -8.29
N ILE A 234 -1.81 -14.55 -9.36
CA ILE A 234 -1.65 -13.95 -10.69
C ILE A 234 -2.96 -13.29 -11.11
N GLY A 235 -2.91 -11.98 -11.31
CA GLY A 235 -4.01 -11.17 -11.85
C GLY A 235 -3.58 -10.48 -13.14
N LEU A 236 -3.28 -11.27 -14.19
CA LEU A 236 -2.80 -10.76 -15.47
C LEU A 236 -3.93 -10.69 -16.50
N GLN A 237 -4.26 -9.46 -16.89
CA GLN A 237 -5.17 -9.10 -17.99
C GLN A 237 -4.66 -7.80 -18.66
N SER A 238 -3.34 -7.68 -18.85
CA SER A 238 -2.61 -6.53 -19.44
C SER A 238 -3.38 -5.20 -19.38
N ARG A 239 -3.27 -4.42 -18.30
CA ARG A 239 -2.29 -4.44 -17.19
C ARG A 239 -2.65 -5.40 -16.06
N GLY A 240 -1.69 -5.76 -15.21
CA GLY A 240 -1.95 -6.70 -14.12
C GLY A 240 -0.89 -6.76 -13.03
N ARG A 241 -1.10 -7.66 -12.06
CA ARG A 241 -0.21 -7.85 -10.90
C ARG A 241 0.12 -9.33 -10.70
N VAL A 242 1.33 -9.56 -10.20
CA VAL A 242 1.77 -10.85 -9.65
C VAL A 242 2.15 -10.61 -8.20
N GLU A 243 1.58 -11.36 -7.28
CA GLU A 243 1.90 -11.33 -5.85
C GLU A 243 2.54 -12.65 -5.46
N ILE A 244 3.70 -12.58 -4.84
CA ILE A 244 4.45 -13.71 -4.29
C ILE A 244 4.33 -13.63 -2.77
N ILE A 245 3.98 -14.74 -2.14
CA ILE A 245 3.83 -14.83 -0.69
C ILE A 245 4.79 -15.90 -0.18
N SER A 246 5.66 -15.53 0.75
CA SER A 246 6.69 -16.41 1.27
C SER A 246 6.90 -16.24 2.78
N LYS A 247 7.33 -17.30 3.45
CA LYS A 247 7.82 -17.29 4.83
C LYS A 247 9.23 -16.73 4.96
N THR A 248 10.00 -16.67 3.87
CA THR A 248 11.37 -16.15 3.88
C THR A 248 11.45 -14.78 3.21
N PHE A 249 12.24 -13.89 3.81
CA PHE A 249 12.32 -12.50 3.36
C PHE A 249 13.61 -12.17 2.61
N LYS A 250 14.72 -12.89 2.85
CA LYS A 250 16.04 -12.49 2.33
C LYS A 250 16.09 -12.63 0.82
N GLY A 251 15.56 -13.75 0.31
CA GLY A 251 15.40 -14.04 -1.11
C GLY A 251 14.48 -13.03 -1.78
N ILE A 252 13.34 -12.71 -1.16
CA ILE A 252 12.38 -11.72 -1.64
C ILE A 252 13.00 -10.32 -1.72
N LEU A 253 13.72 -9.89 -0.68
CA LEU A 253 14.36 -8.58 -0.64
C LEU A 253 15.50 -8.49 -1.67
N GLY A 254 16.36 -9.50 -1.76
CA GLY A 254 17.41 -9.57 -2.78
C GLY A 254 16.84 -9.54 -4.20
N PHE A 255 15.74 -10.26 -4.43
CA PHE A 255 15.02 -10.26 -5.69
C PHE A 255 14.40 -8.88 -6.01
N GLY A 256 13.81 -8.21 -5.02
CA GLY A 256 13.29 -6.85 -5.18
C GLY A 256 14.37 -5.84 -5.59
N ILE A 257 15.56 -5.94 -4.98
CA ILE A 257 16.73 -5.13 -5.37
C ILE A 257 17.15 -5.43 -6.81
N LEU A 258 17.18 -6.71 -7.21
CA LEU A 258 17.46 -7.12 -8.60
C LEU A 258 16.44 -6.49 -9.57
N VAL A 259 15.14 -6.59 -9.29
CA VAL A 259 14.08 -6.02 -10.13
C VAL A 259 14.28 -4.51 -10.31
N ASN A 260 14.46 -3.76 -9.22
CA ASN A 260 14.69 -2.32 -9.30
C ASN A 260 15.97 -1.99 -10.08
N ALA A 261 17.02 -2.79 -9.90
CA ALA A 261 18.28 -2.58 -10.62
C ALA A 261 18.17 -2.77 -12.12
N VAL A 262 17.40 -3.76 -12.58
CA VAL A 262 17.27 -4.06 -14.02
C VAL A 262 16.20 -3.22 -14.71
N VAL A 263 15.18 -2.77 -13.97
CA VAL A 263 14.09 -1.91 -14.46
C VAL A 263 14.49 -0.42 -14.42
N GLY A 264 15.03 0.06 -13.30
CA GLY A 264 15.31 1.49 -13.05
C GLY A 264 16.63 2.00 -13.63
N GLY A 265 17.54 1.12 -14.06
CA GLY A 265 18.83 1.52 -14.65
C GLY A 265 18.79 1.67 -16.17
N ASN A 266 19.48 2.70 -16.70
CA ASN A 266 19.89 2.76 -18.11
C ASN A 266 20.94 1.67 -18.38
N PHE A 267 20.48 0.45 -18.61
CA PHE A 267 21.34 -0.68 -18.95
C PHE A 267 21.85 -0.54 -20.38
N GLU A 268 23.07 -0.04 -20.55
CA GLU A 268 23.85 -0.19 -21.79
C GLU A 268 24.95 -1.24 -21.60
N VAL A 269 25.02 -2.18 -22.55
CA VAL A 269 26.00 -3.27 -22.57
C VAL A 269 27.40 -2.68 -22.76
N GLY A 270 28.18 -2.61 -21.68
CA GLY A 270 29.60 -2.22 -21.71
C GLY A 270 29.97 -1.04 -20.82
N ALA A 271 29.01 -0.20 -20.43
CA ALA A 271 29.18 0.86 -19.43
C ALA A 271 28.12 0.65 -18.34
N TRP A 272 28.48 -0.13 -17.32
CA TRP A 272 27.58 -0.55 -16.25
C TRP A 272 27.35 0.59 -15.25
N GLY A 273 26.73 1.67 -15.71
CA GLY A 273 26.23 2.75 -14.87
C GLY A 273 24.97 2.29 -14.16
N LEU A 274 25.12 1.72 -12.97
CA LEU A 274 24.09 1.87 -11.96
C LEU A 274 24.00 3.38 -11.67
N ASP A 275 23.23 4.12 -12.47
CA ASP A 275 22.70 5.43 -12.10
C ASP A 275 21.61 5.25 -11.01
N PHE A 276 21.82 4.30 -10.09
CA PHE A 276 21.14 4.27 -8.82
C PHE A 276 21.49 5.59 -8.15
N LYS A 277 20.55 6.54 -8.16
CA LYS A 277 20.61 7.74 -7.32
C LYS A 277 20.68 7.42 -5.81
N MET A 278 20.75 6.16 -5.43
CA MET A 278 20.66 5.67 -4.08
C MET A 278 21.45 4.38 -3.93
N THR A 279 22.72 4.47 -3.60
CA THR A 279 23.36 3.26 -3.08
C THR A 279 24.34 3.60 -1.99
N ASN A 280 24.02 3.08 -0.80
CA ASN A 280 25.01 2.84 0.22
C ASN A 280 26.11 1.94 -0.38
N PRO A 281 27.40 2.29 -0.26
CA PRO A 281 28.52 1.53 -0.84
C PRO A 281 28.52 0.03 -0.49
N GLY A 282 28.01 -0.35 0.68
CA GLY A 282 27.93 -1.75 1.10
C GLY A 282 26.93 -2.59 0.31
N ILE A 283 25.80 -1.99 -0.11
CA ILE A 283 24.78 -2.66 -0.93
C ILE A 283 25.33 -2.88 -2.35
N LEU A 284 25.97 -1.86 -2.93
CA LEU A 284 26.63 -1.98 -4.24
C LEU A 284 27.68 -3.08 -4.26
N LYS A 285 28.56 -3.08 -3.26
CA LYS A 285 29.63 -4.08 -3.19
C LYS A 285 29.07 -5.50 -3.16
N THR A 286 28.03 -5.73 -2.35
CA THR A 286 27.39 -7.04 -2.23
C THR A 286 26.71 -7.45 -3.53
N TRP A 287 26.03 -6.50 -4.18
CA TRP A 287 25.44 -6.70 -5.48
C TRP A 287 26.48 -7.09 -6.52
N ASP A 288 27.62 -6.38 -6.57
CA ASP A 288 28.71 -6.68 -7.49
C ASP A 288 29.36 -8.04 -7.20
N GLU A 289 29.58 -8.37 -5.92
CA GLU A 289 30.08 -9.70 -5.50
C GLU A 289 29.13 -10.81 -5.92
N TYR A 290 27.84 -10.68 -5.65
CA TYR A 290 26.80 -11.61 -6.07
C TYR A 290 26.79 -11.76 -7.59
N ARG A 291 26.73 -10.67 -8.35
CA ARG A 291 26.70 -10.72 -9.82
C ARG A 291 27.96 -11.37 -10.41
N ASN A 292 29.14 -11.06 -9.88
CA ASN A 292 30.42 -11.49 -10.44
C ASN A 292 30.86 -12.88 -10.01
N SER A 293 30.17 -13.51 -9.05
CA SER A 293 30.53 -14.86 -8.60
C SER A 293 30.11 -15.97 -9.57
N SER A 294 29.34 -15.69 -10.63
CA SER A 294 28.88 -16.70 -11.59
C SER A 294 28.53 -16.11 -12.96
N ALA A 295 29.16 -16.62 -14.03
CA ALA A 295 28.85 -16.24 -15.41
C ALA A 295 27.42 -16.66 -15.82
N ASP A 296 26.94 -17.81 -15.35
CA ASP A 296 25.56 -18.28 -15.57
C ASP A 296 24.54 -17.29 -14.99
N ARG A 297 24.80 -16.78 -13.77
CA ARG A 297 23.97 -15.77 -13.11
C ARG A 297 23.90 -14.49 -13.94
N GLN A 298 25.03 -14.01 -14.47
CA GLN A 298 25.07 -12.83 -15.32
C GLN A 298 24.21 -13.00 -16.58
N GLN A 299 24.32 -14.15 -17.25
CA GLN A 299 23.52 -14.46 -18.42
C GLN A 299 22.02 -14.47 -18.10
N LYS A 300 21.62 -15.11 -16.99
CA LYS A 300 20.21 -15.13 -16.54
C LYS A 300 19.69 -13.73 -16.23
N ILE A 301 20.46 -12.87 -15.57
CA ILE A 301 20.07 -11.48 -15.29
C ILE A 301 19.80 -10.71 -16.58
N GLN A 302 20.66 -10.87 -17.60
CA GLN A 302 20.47 -10.21 -18.90
C GLN A 302 19.21 -10.67 -19.62
N VAL A 303 18.92 -11.98 -19.60
CA VAL A 303 17.70 -12.52 -20.22
C VAL A 303 16.46 -12.06 -19.44
N PHE A 304 16.51 -12.11 -18.10
CA PHE A 304 15.42 -11.66 -17.24
C PHE A 304 15.08 -10.19 -17.46
N GLN A 305 16.10 -9.34 -17.55
CA GLN A 305 15.90 -7.93 -17.83
C GLN A 305 15.13 -7.69 -19.14
N LYS A 306 15.49 -8.39 -20.21
CA LYS A 306 14.79 -8.25 -21.50
C LYS A 306 13.30 -8.60 -21.34
N VAL A 307 13.00 -9.63 -20.56
CA VAL A 307 11.62 -10.03 -20.25
C VAL A 307 10.89 -8.96 -19.43
N LEU A 308 11.49 -8.46 -18.34
CA LEU A 308 10.88 -7.41 -17.52
C LEU A 308 10.61 -6.13 -18.31
N LYS A 309 11.52 -5.73 -19.21
CA LYS A 309 11.32 -4.59 -20.12
C LYS A 309 10.17 -4.82 -21.10
N LYS A 310 10.07 -6.00 -21.72
CA LYS A 310 8.95 -6.33 -22.62
C LYS A 310 7.60 -6.36 -21.91
N MET A 311 7.59 -6.87 -20.67
CA MET A 311 6.40 -6.92 -19.83
C MET A 311 6.08 -5.56 -19.19
N ASP A 312 6.91 -4.54 -19.39
CA ASP A 312 6.77 -3.21 -18.79
C ASP A 312 6.54 -3.31 -17.27
N VAL A 313 7.44 -4.05 -16.61
CA VAL A 313 7.43 -4.22 -15.16
C VAL A 313 7.85 -2.92 -14.49
N ASP A 314 7.07 -2.46 -13.52
CA ASP A 314 7.38 -1.28 -12.72
C ASP A 314 8.45 -1.59 -11.66
N THR A 315 9.10 -0.54 -11.17
CA THR A 315 9.92 -0.59 -9.97
C THR A 315 9.10 -0.98 -8.72
N ILE A 316 9.74 -1.65 -7.78
CA ILE A 316 9.19 -2.03 -6.48
C ILE A 316 9.37 -0.85 -5.53
N ARG A 317 8.30 -0.07 -5.35
CA ARG A 317 8.32 1.22 -4.63
C ARG A 317 8.78 1.09 -3.18
N ASP A 318 8.33 0.04 -2.50
CA ASP A 318 8.64 -0.14 -1.09
C ASP A 318 10.08 -0.63 -0.87
N VAL A 319 10.69 -1.30 -1.85
CA VAL A 319 12.13 -1.59 -1.82
C VAL A 319 12.94 -0.31 -1.92
N ASP A 320 12.57 0.61 -2.81
CA ASP A 320 13.26 1.90 -2.92
C ASP A 320 13.18 2.69 -1.61
N LYS A 321 11.99 2.80 -1.00
CA LYS A 321 11.82 3.45 0.31
C LYS A 321 12.69 2.83 1.40
N LEU A 322 12.78 1.49 1.45
CA LEU A 322 13.64 0.79 2.41
C LEU A 322 15.12 1.15 2.23
N LEU A 323 15.57 1.20 0.97
CA LEU A 323 16.95 1.57 0.65
C LEU A 323 17.25 3.05 0.98
N GLU A 324 16.30 3.97 0.75
CA GLU A 324 16.43 5.39 1.14
C GLU A 324 16.56 5.53 2.66
N PHE A 325 15.68 4.86 3.40
CA PHE A 325 15.68 4.88 4.88
C PHE A 325 17.01 4.36 5.44
N TYR A 326 17.52 3.24 4.90
CA TYR A 326 18.80 2.69 5.32
C TYR A 326 19.99 3.63 5.02
N LYS A 327 19.96 4.33 3.88
CA LYS A 327 20.99 5.33 3.51
C LYS A 327 21.00 6.53 4.47
N ALA A 328 19.83 7.00 4.90
CA ALA A 328 19.72 8.10 5.85
C ALA A 328 20.32 7.72 7.22
N ASN A 329 19.92 6.56 7.76
CA ASN A 329 20.36 6.11 9.09
C ASN A 329 21.87 5.76 9.14
N THR A 330 22.46 5.31 8.03
CA THR A 330 23.90 5.03 7.97
C THR A 330 24.76 6.29 7.88
N LYS A 331 24.24 7.40 7.33
CA LYS A 331 24.91 8.70 7.41
C LYS A 331 24.92 9.25 8.83
N GLU A 332 23.77 9.25 9.51
CA GLU A 332 23.66 9.77 10.89
C GLU A 332 24.58 9.03 11.87
N LYS A 333 24.68 7.70 11.76
CA LYS A 333 25.63 6.91 12.57
C LYS A 333 27.09 7.33 12.36
N ASN A 334 27.48 7.66 11.12
CA ASN A 334 28.86 8.06 10.82
C ASN A 334 29.15 9.50 11.27
N ASP A 335 28.16 10.40 11.22
CA ASP A 335 28.29 11.79 11.64
C ASP A 335 28.24 11.95 13.18
N THR A 336 27.69 10.98 13.92
CA THR A 336 27.66 10.99 15.40
C THR A 336 28.95 10.42 16.03
N ILE A 337 29.81 9.79 15.23
CA ILE A 337 31.07 9.16 15.67
C ILE A 337 32.29 10.07 15.36
N GLN A 338 32.09 11.19 14.66
CA GLN A 338 33.06 12.29 14.53
C GLN A 338 32.79 13.37 15.57
#